data_AF-A0A6P7TDP3-F1
#
_entry.id   AF-A0A6P7TDP3-F1
#
_cell.length_a   1.000
_cell.length_b   1.000
_cell.length_c   1.000
_cell.angle_alpha   90.00
_cell.angle_beta   90.00
_cell.angle_gamma   90.00
#
_symmetry.space_group_name_H-M   'P 1'
#
loop_
_entity.id
_entity.type
_entity.pdbx_description
1 polymer ?
#
loop_
_entity_poly.entity_id
_entity_poly.type
_entity_poly.pdbx_seq_one_letter_code
_entity_poly.pdbx_strand_id
1 'polypeptide(L)'
;MGILLKPFLNYIKSYIRDNLDMLNHLPEKVKEETVLVRFDVINLYTNISHNYGIEATQDWLDKYPEETPGRINKDFIIESITVILQSNHLMFDTSVYRQKPGIAMGTRAAPTTTNLTMSYLEITIYQ
;
A
#
# COMPACT_ATOMS: atom_id res chain seq x y z
N MET A 1 12.02 -6.28 -2.73
CA MET A 1 11.01 -5.22 -2.89
C MET A 1 10.34 -4.83 -1.58
N GLY A 2 9.56 -5.69 -0.92
CA GLY A 2 8.89 -5.31 0.35
C GLY A 2 9.80 -4.70 1.43
N ILE A 3 11.05 -5.18 1.54
CA ILE A 3 12.07 -4.60 2.46
C ILE A 3 12.46 -3.17 2.07
N LEU A 4 12.55 -2.87 0.78
CA LEU A 4 12.92 -1.53 0.27
C LEU A 4 11.80 -0.52 0.47
N LEU A 5 10.54 -0.96 0.40
CA LEU A 5 9.38 -0.08 0.56
C LEU A 5 8.89 0.04 2.01
N LYS A 6 9.36 -0.83 2.91
CA LYS A 6 8.91 -0.84 4.31
C LYS A 6 9.22 0.45 5.07
N PRO A 7 10.37 1.13 4.89
CA PRO A 7 10.67 2.35 5.64
C PRO A 7 9.65 3.48 5.41
N PHE A 8 9.09 3.57 4.21
CA PHE A 8 8.06 4.56 3.86
C PHE A 8 6.78 4.43 4.70
N LEU A 9 6.50 3.24 5.27
CA LEU A 9 5.33 3.05 6.14
C LEU A 9 5.38 3.92 7.40
N ASN A 10 6.57 4.30 7.86
CA ASN A 10 6.74 5.16 9.04
C ASN A 10 6.22 6.58 8.84
N TYR A 11 6.02 7.00 7.58
CA TYR A 11 5.53 8.32 7.22
C TYR A 11 4.01 8.35 7.00
N ILE A 12 3.35 7.19 7.02
CA ILE A 12 1.90 7.09 6.91
C ILE A 12 1.28 7.45 8.27
N LYS A 13 0.56 8.58 8.34
CA LYS A 13 -0.06 9.07 9.58
C LYS A 13 -1.14 8.15 10.14
N SER A 14 -1.88 7.48 9.27
CA SER A 14 -3.00 6.57 9.60
C SER A 14 -2.57 5.11 9.76
N TYR A 15 -1.27 4.84 9.80
CA TYR A 15 -0.76 3.47 9.87
C TYR A 15 -1.08 2.85 11.23
N ILE A 16 -1.82 1.74 11.20
CA ILE A 16 -2.13 0.92 12.37
C ILE A 16 -1.42 -0.42 12.24
N ARG A 17 -0.60 -0.78 13.24
CA ARG A 17 0.16 -2.04 13.24
C ARG A 17 -0.71 -3.25 13.59
N ASP A 18 -1.53 -3.12 14.64
CA ASP A 18 -2.32 -4.20 15.21
C ASP A 18 -3.47 -3.64 16.08
N ASN A 19 -4.28 -4.53 16.64
CA ASN A 19 -5.45 -4.15 17.44
C ASN A 19 -5.07 -3.39 18.73
N LEU A 20 -3.91 -3.67 19.34
CA LEU A 20 -3.46 -2.95 20.54
C LEU A 20 -2.98 -1.55 20.18
N ASP A 21 -2.26 -1.44 19.06
CA ASP A 21 -1.85 -0.16 18.50
C ASP A 21 -3.07 0.71 18.18
N MET A 22 -4.13 0.13 17.60
CA MET A 22 -5.39 0.83 17.36
C MET A 22 -6.02 1.41 18.62
N LEU A 23 -6.03 0.67 19.73
CA LEU A 23 -6.55 1.16 21.01
C LEU A 23 -5.77 2.38 21.53
N ASN A 24 -4.46 2.43 21.28
CA ASN A 24 -3.63 3.58 21.66
C ASN A 24 -3.90 4.83 20.82
N HIS A 25 -4.46 4.67 19.61
CA HIS A 25 -4.84 5.79 18.73
C HIS A 25 -6.24 6.34 19.03
N LEU A 26 -7.08 5.58 19.75
CA LEU A 26 -8.42 6.03 20.12
C LEU A 26 -8.37 6.97 21.32
N PRO A 27 -9.19 8.03 21.36
CA PRO A 27 -9.32 8.86 22.53
C PRO A 27 -10.03 8.09 23.66
N GLU A 28 -9.63 8.31 24.91
CA GLU A 28 -10.27 7.69 26.09
C GLU A 28 -11.75 8.08 26.22
N LYS A 29 -12.11 9.30 25.77
CA LYS A 29 -13.47 9.85 25.81
C LYS A 29 -13.78 10.60 24.52
N VAL A 30 -15.03 10.49 24.09
CA VAL A 30 -15.60 11.27 22.97
C VAL A 30 -16.78 12.11 23.47
N LYS A 31 -17.18 13.12 22.71
CA LYS A 31 -18.39 13.91 23.03
C LYS A 31 -19.62 13.05 22.80
N GLU A 32 -20.69 13.29 23.56
CA GLU A 32 -21.94 12.50 23.52
C GLU A 32 -22.56 12.42 22.12
N GLU A 33 -22.43 13.47 21.30
CA GLU A 33 -22.94 13.54 19.93
C GLU A 33 -21.97 12.99 18.87
N THR A 34 -20.91 12.29 19.26
CA THR A 34 -19.91 11.76 18.33
C THR A 34 -20.44 10.53 17.61
N VAL A 35 -20.45 10.55 16.28
CA VAL A 35 -20.84 9.40 15.46
C VAL A 35 -19.59 8.63 15.03
N LEU A 36 -19.55 7.33 15.32
CA LEU A 36 -18.53 6.44 14.77
C LEU A 36 -18.92 6.00 13.36
N VAL A 37 -18.07 6.29 12.39
CA VAL A 37 -18.24 5.89 11.00
C VAL A 37 -17.19 4.84 10.63
N ARG A 38 -17.58 3.81 9.88
CA ARG A 38 -16.68 2.81 9.31
C ARG A 38 -16.87 2.75 7.80
N PHE A 39 -15.76 2.71 7.08
CA PHE A 39 -15.71 2.39 5.66
C PHE A 39 -14.93 1.10 5.46
N ASP A 40 -15.38 0.26 4.54
CA ASP A 40 -14.70 -0.98 4.16
C ASP A 40 -14.37 -0.92 2.67
N VAL A 41 -13.11 -1.21 2.33
CA VAL A 41 -12.65 -1.18 0.95
C VAL A 41 -12.86 -2.54 0.31
N ILE A 42 -13.84 -2.61 -0.59
CA ILE A 42 -14.19 -3.86 -1.27
C ILE A 42 -13.04 -4.31 -2.18
N ASN A 43 -12.59 -5.56 -1.99
CA ASN A 43 -11.65 -6.23 -2.87
C ASN A 43 -10.34 -5.46 -3.09
N LEU A 44 -9.81 -4.84 -2.04
CA LEU A 44 -8.65 -3.95 -2.07
C LEU A 44 -7.50 -4.46 -2.95
N TYR A 45 -6.96 -5.65 -2.64
CA TYR A 45 -5.83 -6.19 -3.39
C TYR A 45 -6.12 -6.42 -4.87
N THR A 46 -7.33 -6.84 -5.23
CA THR A 46 -7.66 -7.15 -6.64
C THR A 46 -8.11 -5.94 -7.45
N ASN A 47 -8.42 -4.82 -6.77
CA ASN A 47 -8.96 -3.62 -7.41
C ASN A 47 -7.93 -2.49 -7.60
N ILE A 48 -6.76 -2.56 -6.97
CA ILE A 48 -5.69 -1.59 -7.22
C ILE A 48 -5.22 -1.71 -8.67
N SER A 49 -5.42 -0.66 -9.47
CA SER A 49 -4.87 -0.64 -10.83
C SER A 49 -3.34 -0.59 -10.77
N HIS A 50 -2.66 -1.26 -11.70
CA HIS A 50 -1.19 -1.30 -11.70
C HIS A 50 -0.59 0.10 -11.81
N ASN A 51 -1.14 0.95 -12.68
CA ASN A 51 -0.67 2.32 -12.86
C ASN A 51 -0.78 3.12 -11.57
N TYR A 52 -1.89 2.99 -10.86
CA TYR A 52 -2.10 3.70 -9.59
C TYR A 52 -1.16 3.23 -8.48
N GLY A 53 -0.89 1.92 -8.40
CA GLY A 53 0.12 1.40 -7.46
C GLY A 53 1.55 1.85 -7.79
N ILE A 54 1.88 1.98 -9.08
CA ILE A 54 3.17 2.51 -9.54
C ILE A 54 3.28 4.00 -9.23
N GLU A 55 2.24 4.79 -9.53
CA GLU A 55 2.17 6.22 -9.25
C GLU A 55 2.30 6.51 -7.76
N ALA A 56 1.56 5.78 -6.92
CA ALA A 56 1.70 5.89 -5.47
C ALA A 56 3.13 5.57 -5.01
N THR A 57 3.73 4.51 -5.55
CA THR A 57 5.13 4.16 -5.20
C THR A 57 6.10 5.26 -5.60
N GLN A 58 5.93 5.85 -6.80
CA GLN A 58 6.75 6.95 -7.29
C GLN A 58 6.65 8.18 -6.38
N ASP A 59 5.43 8.55 -5.98
CA ASP A 59 5.17 9.66 -5.07
C ASP A 59 5.89 9.50 -3.72
N TRP A 60 5.87 8.30 -3.12
CA TRP A 60 6.60 8.03 -1.88
C TRP A 60 8.13 8.11 -2.05
N LEU A 61 8.66 7.58 -3.15
CA LEU A 61 10.09 7.65 -3.46
C LEU A 61 10.57 9.09 -3.67
N ASP A 62 9.74 9.93 -4.29
CA ASP A 62 10.06 11.33 -4.55
C ASP A 62 9.90 12.21 -3.29
N LYS A 63 8.95 11.88 -2.40
CA LYS A 63 8.76 12.60 -1.13
C LYS A 63 9.83 12.31 -0.09
N TYR A 64 10.35 11.08 -0.05
CA TYR A 64 11.32 10.63 0.96
C TYR A 64 12.53 9.95 0.29
N PRO A 65 13.31 10.68 -0.52
CA PRO A 65 14.45 10.12 -1.24
C PRO A 65 15.52 9.55 -0.29
N GLU A 66 15.63 10.05 0.94
CA GLU A 66 16.56 9.60 1.97
C GLU A 66 16.30 8.17 2.47
N GLU A 67 15.07 7.67 2.35
CA GLU A 67 14.72 6.29 2.72
C GLU A 67 15.17 5.27 1.67
N THR A 68 15.47 5.74 0.46
CA THR A 68 16.02 4.89 -0.59
C THR A 68 17.53 4.72 -0.35
N PRO A 69 18.05 3.48 -0.22
CA PRO A 69 19.48 3.26 -0.07
C PRO A 69 20.23 3.86 -1.26
N GLY A 70 21.19 4.76 -1.03
CA GLY A 70 21.88 5.50 -2.10
C GLY A 70 22.59 4.65 -3.17
N ARG A 71 22.73 3.33 -2.95
CA ARG A 71 23.24 2.36 -3.93
C ARG A 71 22.18 1.81 -4.88
N ILE A 72 20.90 2.15 -4.68
CA ILE A 72 19.76 1.66 -5.46
C ILE A 72 19.10 2.86 -6.13
N ASN A 73 18.99 2.82 -7.46
CA ASN A 73 18.27 3.84 -8.22
C ASN A 73 16.75 3.68 -7.99
N LYS A 74 16.02 4.79 -7.82
CA LYS A 74 14.56 4.81 -7.77
C LYS A 74 13.92 4.16 -9.00
N ASP A 75 14.50 4.35 -10.19
CA ASP A 75 13.98 3.80 -11.45
C ASP A 75 13.96 2.27 -11.40
N PHE A 76 15.01 1.67 -10.81
CA PHE A 76 15.08 0.22 -10.60
C PHE A 76 13.97 -0.27 -9.66
N ILE A 77 13.62 0.51 -8.63
CA ILE A 77 12.54 0.17 -7.70
C ILE A 77 11.19 0.19 -8.44
N ILE A 78 10.97 1.22 -9.25
CA ILE A 78 9.75 1.41 -10.03
C ILE A 78 9.58 0.33 -11.09
N GLU A 79 10.63 0.02 -11.85
CA GLU A 79 10.63 -1.08 -12.82
C GLU A 79 10.35 -2.41 -12.12
N SER A 80 10.99 -2.66 -10.97
CA SER A 80 10.78 -3.88 -10.20
C SER A 80 9.34 -4.02 -9.68
N ILE A 81 8.71 -2.94 -9.20
CA ILE A 81 7.29 -2.95 -8.83
C ILE A 81 6.41 -3.19 -10.05
N THR A 82 6.71 -2.52 -11.16
CA THR A 82 5.99 -2.67 -12.43
C THR A 82 5.98 -4.14 -12.87
N VAL A 83 7.14 -4.81 -12.82
CA VAL A 83 7.26 -6.24 -13.15
C VAL A 83 6.44 -7.11 -12.19
N ILE A 84 6.49 -6.84 -10.88
CA ILE A 84 5.71 -7.60 -9.87
C ILE A 84 4.21 -7.48 -10.15
N LEU A 85 3.71 -6.28 -10.43
CA LEU A 85 2.30 -6.01 -10.69
C LEU A 85 1.86 -6.63 -12.04
N GLN A 86 2.64 -6.46 -13.10
CA GLN A 86 2.28 -6.94 -14.44
C GLN A 86 2.45 -8.45 -14.62
N SER A 87 3.35 -9.07 -13.85
CA SER A 87 3.63 -10.52 -13.85
C SER A 87 2.84 -11.27 -12.77
N ASN A 88 1.72 -10.70 -12.36
CA ASN A 88 0.85 -11.23 -11.33
C ASN A 88 0.06 -12.44 -11.85
N HIS A 89 0.59 -13.64 -11.60
CA HIS A 89 -0.02 -14.91 -11.98
C HIS A 89 -0.54 -15.65 -10.75
N LEU A 90 -1.72 -16.26 -10.87
CA LEU A 90 -2.29 -17.16 -9.89
C LEU A 90 -2.68 -18.49 -10.55
N MET A 91 -2.62 -19.57 -9.79
CA MET A 91 -3.08 -20.88 -10.23
C MET A 91 -4.42 -21.19 -9.56
N PHE A 92 -5.41 -21.56 -10.36
CA PHE A 92 -6.71 -22.03 -9.90
C PHE A 92 -7.14 -23.24 -10.74
N ASP A 93 -7.47 -24.34 -10.08
CA ASP A 93 -7.87 -25.59 -10.73
C ASP A 93 -6.93 -26.01 -11.87
N THR A 94 -5.62 -26.11 -11.55
CA THR A 94 -4.52 -26.42 -12.49
C THR A 94 -4.28 -25.43 -13.63
N SER A 95 -5.13 -24.42 -13.77
CA SER A 95 -5.03 -23.39 -14.79
C SER A 95 -4.31 -22.15 -14.24
N VAL A 96 -3.44 -21.56 -15.05
CA VAL A 96 -2.71 -20.32 -14.70
C VAL A 96 -3.43 -19.12 -15.29
N TYR A 97 -3.73 -18.15 -14.43
CA TYR A 97 -4.39 -16.91 -14.80
C TYR A 97 -3.48 -15.73 -14.47
N ARG A 98 -3.43 -14.74 -15.36
CA ARG A 98 -2.76 -13.47 -15.10
C ARG A 98 -3.77 -12.42 -14.68
N GLN A 99 -3.60 -11.84 -13.49
CA GLN A 99 -4.45 -10.74 -13.02
C GLN A 99 -4.17 -9.48 -13.86
N LYS A 100 -5.24 -8.78 -14.26
CA LYS A 100 -5.14 -7.56 -15.09
C LYS A 100 -5.05 -6.31 -14.22
N PRO A 101 -5.95 -6.10 -13.25
CA PRO A 101 -5.71 -5.24 -12.11
C PRO A 101 -5.33 -6.07 -10.88
N GLY A 102 -4.79 -5.38 -9.88
CA GLY A 102 -4.56 -5.91 -8.56
C GLY A 102 -3.14 -6.43 -8.32
N ILE A 103 -2.91 -6.81 -7.08
CA ILE A 103 -1.64 -7.29 -6.58
C ILE A 103 -1.82 -8.72 -6.10
N ALA A 104 -0.95 -9.63 -6.54
CA ALA A 104 -1.01 -11.03 -6.14
C ALA A 104 -0.90 -11.11 -4.62
N MET A 105 -1.96 -11.62 -3.99
CA MET A 105 -1.97 -11.92 -2.57
C MET A 105 -0.86 -12.93 -2.26
N GLY A 106 -0.19 -12.76 -1.12
CA GLY A 106 0.92 -13.60 -0.70
C GLY A 106 2.30 -13.19 -1.25
N THR A 107 2.39 -12.21 -2.16
CA THR A 107 3.70 -11.64 -2.51
C THR A 107 4.23 -10.80 -1.36
N ARG A 108 5.55 -10.83 -1.13
CA ARG A 108 6.21 -10.03 -0.08
C ARG A 108 6.04 -8.52 -0.27
N ALA A 109 5.70 -8.06 -1.47
CA ALA A 109 5.47 -6.65 -1.76
C ALA A 109 4.01 -6.23 -1.51
N ALA A 110 3.05 -7.16 -1.61
CA ALA A 110 1.63 -6.82 -1.59
C ALA A 110 1.19 -5.99 -0.39
N PRO A 111 1.49 -6.35 0.88
CA PRO A 111 1.03 -5.56 2.02
C PRO A 111 1.58 -4.13 2.00
N THR A 112 2.89 -3.99 1.75
CA THR A 112 3.55 -2.68 1.75
C THR A 112 3.06 -1.80 0.61
N THR A 113 3.01 -2.32 -0.62
CA THR A 113 2.54 -1.56 -1.79
C THR A 113 1.08 -1.16 -1.63
N THR A 114 0.24 -2.02 -1.05
CA THR A 114 -1.17 -1.72 -0.79
C THR A 114 -1.32 -0.59 0.24
N ASN A 115 -0.57 -0.64 1.34
CA ASN A 115 -0.59 0.43 2.35
C ASN A 115 -0.13 1.78 1.78
N LEU A 116 0.95 1.78 0.99
CA LEU A 116 1.44 3.00 0.32
C LEU A 116 0.41 3.54 -0.67
N THR A 117 -0.27 2.67 -1.41
CA THR A 117 -1.34 3.05 -2.34
C THR A 117 -2.56 3.64 -1.63
N MET A 118 -3.00 3.02 -0.53
CA MET A 118 -4.12 3.53 0.26
C MET A 118 -3.81 4.84 0.97
N SER A 119 -2.59 4.99 1.49
CA SER A 119 -2.14 6.24 2.09
C SER A 119 -2.02 7.36 1.04
N TYR A 120 -1.54 7.03 -0.16
CA TYR A 120 -1.54 7.97 -1.28
C TYR A 120 -2.96 8.43 -1.64
N LEU A 121 -3.93 7.51 -1.71
CA LEU A 121 -5.35 7.82 -1.90
C LEU A 121 -5.90 8.74 -0.79
N GLU A 122 -5.56 8.45 0.47
CA GLU A 122 -5.95 9.28 1.60
C GLU A 122 -5.45 10.71 1.44
N ILE A 123 -4.16 10.88 1.10
CA ILE A 123 -3.55 12.20 0.89
C ILE A 123 -4.22 12.94 -0.27
N THR A 124 -4.52 12.28 -1.38
CA THR A 124 -5.10 12.93 -2.56
C THR A 124 -6.58 13.29 -2.40
N ILE A 125 -7.34 12.56 -1.58
CA ILE A 125 -8.75 12.90 -1.29
C ILE A 125 -8.87 14.12 -0.37
N TYR A 126 -7.91 14.33 0.53
CA TYR A 126 -7.95 15.45 1.49
C TYR A 126 -7.28 16.75 0.98
N GLN A 127 -6.70 16.74 -0.21
CA GLN A 127 -6.17 17.93 -0.90
C GLN A 127 -7.26 18.60 -1.74
#